data_AF-A0A6G4ZTS3-F1
#
_entry.id   AF-A0A6G4ZTS3-F1
#
_cell.length_a   1.000
_cell.length_b   1.000
_cell.length_c   1.000
_cell.angle_alpha   90.00
_cell.angle_beta   90.00
_cell.angle_gamma   90.00
#
_symmetry.space_group_name_H-M   'P 1'
#
loop_
_entity.id
_entity.type
_entity.pdbx_description
1 polymer ?
#
loop_
_entity_poly.entity_id
_entity_poly.type
_entity_poly.pdbx_seq_one_letter_code
_entity_poly.pdbx_strand_id
1 'polypeptide(L)'
;MVAKKNLLGMKFGSLTVIQEAESNKDGRARWVCQCQCGEKRIATGKDLGKKVTRCPKKCILTNDFSGQRIGNMLVLKQEGSDKHGFRRYRCRCVTPLRDLQDNRLPTEKISKSGYCNTEILINAVGLKQSLKAQNQRKVPKSCLKCSRILWGKIWRESNPMEDLTGQTFGRLTTVKRMIQVSGTERLTKRTVYKCTCSCDSGIESYVRHEALIGKSVKPVRSCGCLQREKARKNKSNLVHGLSKHRLYSIRGGMINRCYNKNNWAFDRYGGRGIEICDAWLADFMTFFNWAIKQGWGPGLTIDRIDNDGPYAPDNCQFLTRSENALKMHRHYKSGFTIKKQQININQLSKKARVSADLCKKLLLNGYEIEDVFKYGQLELHQKIAVSRSIHSGHPITISEASYAKRVAPIRPPQPSEIGSYRAMLSRCYNPKDPSYRYYGAKKITVCPEWRSDRAKFLEDMGIKPEPKSKHVLDRIDPKKEYSPSNCRWIHISENSRRIVRKKKKEDQSNINLSEIKSDK
;
A
#
# COMPACT_ATOMS: atom_id res chain seq x y z
N MET A 1 2.02 21.75 34.00
CA MET A 1 3.38 21.91 33.42
C MET A 1 4.10 20.58 33.56
N VAL A 2 4.46 19.91 32.45
CA VAL A 2 5.16 18.62 32.53
C VAL A 2 6.65 18.90 32.77
N ALA A 3 7.20 18.35 33.85
CA ALA A 3 8.61 18.53 34.21
C ALA A 3 9.53 18.20 33.03
N LYS A 4 10.38 19.17 32.68
CA LYS A 4 11.33 19.07 31.56
C LYS A 4 12.43 18.08 31.94
N LYS A 5 12.43 16.90 31.32
CA LYS A 5 13.44 15.88 31.56
C LYS A 5 14.79 16.36 31.05
N ASN A 6 15.74 16.62 31.96
CA ASN A 6 17.11 16.98 31.61
C ASN A 6 17.81 15.77 31.00
N LEU A 7 18.27 15.90 29.75
CA LEU A 7 18.96 14.83 29.03
C LEU A 7 20.47 15.10 28.86
N LEU A 8 21.02 16.16 29.46
CA LEU A 8 22.44 16.48 29.40
C LEU A 8 23.31 15.31 29.86
N GLY A 9 24.36 15.01 29.10
CA GLY A 9 25.27 13.89 29.36
C GLY A 9 24.72 12.51 29.03
N MET A 10 23.41 12.38 28.73
CA MET A 10 22.82 11.08 28.40
C MET A 10 23.26 10.59 27.02
N LYS A 11 23.49 9.27 26.92
CA LYS A 11 23.93 8.60 25.70
C LYS A 11 22.78 7.86 25.02
N PHE A 12 22.61 8.10 23.72
CA PHE A 12 21.59 7.49 22.88
C PHE A 12 22.27 6.87 21.65
N GLY A 13 22.63 5.59 21.74
CA GLY A 13 23.44 4.92 20.73
C GLY A 13 24.87 5.48 20.68
N SER A 14 25.27 6.04 19.53
CA SER A 14 26.60 6.66 19.33
C SER A 14 26.60 8.18 19.53
N LEU A 15 25.50 8.74 20.04
CA LEU A 15 25.30 10.17 20.28
C LEU A 15 25.27 10.45 21.78
N THR A 16 25.99 11.48 22.21
CA THR A 16 25.94 12.01 23.58
C THR A 16 25.29 13.39 23.54
N VAL A 17 24.31 13.63 24.39
CA VAL A 17 23.71 14.97 24.52
C VAL A 17 24.71 15.87 25.24
N ILE A 18 25.14 16.96 24.60
CA ILE A 18 26.19 17.84 25.11
C ILE A 18 25.66 19.20 25.61
N GLN A 19 24.59 19.71 25.00
CA GLN A 19 23.95 20.96 25.44
C GLN A 19 22.48 21.00 25.00
N GLU A 20 21.70 21.85 25.65
CA GLU A 20 20.33 22.14 25.21
C GLU A 20 20.36 23.06 23.96
N ALA A 21 19.42 22.85 23.04
CA ALA A 21 19.19 23.71 21.89
C ALA A 21 17.86 24.46 22.05
N GLU A 22 17.67 25.53 21.29
CA GLU A 22 16.41 26.29 21.28
C GLU A 22 15.21 25.36 21.02
N SER A 23 14.17 25.53 21.83
CA SER A 23 12.90 24.83 21.65
C SER A 23 12.33 25.05 20.25
N ASN A 24 11.60 24.07 19.73
CA ASN A 24 10.91 24.25 18.45
C ASN A 24 9.71 25.19 18.59
N LYS A 25 9.07 25.54 17.46
CA LYS A 25 7.85 26.39 17.42
C LYS A 25 6.68 25.85 18.27
N ASP A 26 6.69 24.56 18.59
CA ASP A 26 5.69 23.89 19.44
C ASP A 26 6.09 23.87 20.93
N GLY A 27 7.12 24.61 21.33
CA GLY A 27 7.62 24.67 22.71
C GLY A 27 8.35 23.42 23.19
N ARG A 28 8.72 22.48 22.30
CA ARG A 28 9.42 21.24 22.68
C ARG A 28 10.92 21.44 22.76
N ALA A 29 11.50 21.00 23.88
CA ALA A 29 12.94 21.01 24.12
C ALA A 29 13.71 20.20 23.07
N ARG A 30 14.77 20.78 22.53
CA ARG A 30 15.71 20.15 21.59
C ARG A 30 17.09 20.08 22.23
N TRP A 31 17.89 19.14 21.74
CA TRP A 31 19.20 18.83 22.32
C TRP A 31 20.25 18.76 21.23
N VAL A 32 21.37 19.44 21.44
CA VAL A 32 22.56 19.26 20.62
C VAL A 32 23.25 17.98 21.08
N CYS A 33 23.39 17.05 20.15
CA CYS A 33 24.01 15.76 20.38
C CYS A 33 25.29 15.68 19.56
N GLN A 34 26.39 15.30 20.20
CA GLN A 34 27.65 15.03 19.53
C GLN A 34 27.84 13.54 19.33
N CYS A 35 28.17 13.15 18.10
CA CYS A 35 28.57 11.79 17.79
C CYS A 35 30.01 11.55 18.25
N GLN A 36 30.36 10.29 18.51
CA GLN A 36 31.75 9.88 18.75
C GLN A 36 32.73 10.27 17.62
N CYS A 37 32.24 10.49 16.40
CA CYS A 37 33.07 11.00 15.29
C CYS A 37 33.25 12.53 15.31
N GLY A 38 32.84 13.21 16.37
CA GLY A 38 32.93 14.67 16.54
C GLY A 38 31.76 15.47 15.97
N GLU A 39 30.99 14.91 15.03
CA GLU A 39 29.91 15.62 14.33
C GLU A 39 28.70 15.91 15.24
N LYS A 40 28.18 17.13 15.16
CA LYS A 40 27.04 17.59 15.98
C LYS A 40 25.71 17.50 15.21
N ARG A 41 24.62 17.24 15.91
CA ARG A 41 23.25 17.32 15.36
C ARG A 41 22.25 17.79 16.41
N ILE A 42 21.12 18.32 15.97
CA ILE A 42 20.00 18.67 16.85
C ILE A 42 18.93 17.56 16.78
N ALA A 43 18.40 17.13 17.92
CA ALA A 43 17.34 16.13 18.02
C ALA A 43 16.35 16.47 19.15
N THR A 44 15.09 16.04 19.03
CA THR A 44 14.12 16.16 20.14
C THR A 44 14.28 14.98 21.11
N GLY A 45 13.87 15.16 22.37
CA GLY A 45 13.87 14.07 23.36
C GLY A 45 13.09 12.83 22.92
N LYS A 46 12.00 13.01 22.16
CA LYS A 46 11.18 11.92 21.60
C LYS A 46 11.91 11.10 20.54
N ASP A 47 12.83 11.73 19.80
CA ASP A 47 13.56 11.09 18.71
C ASP A 47 14.80 10.34 19.21
N LEU A 48 15.43 10.81 20.29
CA LEU A 48 16.64 10.20 20.86
C LEU A 48 16.45 8.72 21.25
N GLY A 49 15.22 8.29 21.56
CA GLY A 49 14.88 6.89 21.84
C GLY A 49 14.54 6.02 20.61
N LYS A 50 14.39 6.60 19.42
CA LYS A 50 13.93 5.89 18.20
C LYS A 50 15.10 5.52 17.28
N LYS A 51 14.96 4.39 16.56
CA LYS A 51 15.94 3.83 15.58
C LYS A 51 16.38 4.79 14.45
N VAL A 52 15.73 5.96 14.33
CA VAL A 52 15.90 6.96 13.27
C VAL A 52 17.05 7.94 13.58
N THR A 53 17.49 8.04 14.83
CA THR A 53 18.44 9.07 15.26
C THR A 53 19.89 8.55 15.14
N ARG A 54 20.49 8.72 13.95
CA ARG A 54 21.90 8.34 13.65
C ARG A 54 22.78 9.55 13.36
N CYS A 55 24.09 9.36 13.36
CA CYS A 55 25.05 10.40 12.95
C CYS A 55 24.74 10.97 11.54
N PRO A 56 24.79 12.29 11.32
CA PRO A 56 24.49 12.91 10.02
C PRO A 56 25.36 12.39 8.87
N LYS A 57 26.66 12.16 9.10
CA LYS A 57 27.57 11.59 8.08
C LYS A 57 27.44 10.06 7.93
N LYS A 58 26.39 9.41 8.46
CA LYS A 58 26.24 7.94 8.49
C LYS A 58 27.52 7.25 9.02
N CYS A 59 28.09 7.81 10.08
CA CYS A 59 29.43 7.60 10.65
C CYS A 59 29.69 6.20 11.24
N ILE A 60 29.00 5.17 10.75
CA ILE A 60 29.13 3.78 11.17
C ILE A 60 30.10 3.03 10.23
N LEU A 61 30.54 3.66 9.12
CA LEU A 61 31.29 3.06 8.00
C LEU A 61 32.76 3.49 7.85
N THR A 62 33.31 4.36 8.70
CA THR A 62 34.63 4.96 8.45
C THR A 62 35.78 4.46 9.31
N ASN A 63 35.56 3.63 10.33
CA ASN A 63 36.68 3.11 11.11
C ASN A 63 37.29 1.92 10.36
N ASP A 64 38.53 2.08 9.89
CA ASP A 64 39.37 0.93 9.57
C ASP A 64 39.65 0.18 10.88
N PHE A 65 39.29 -1.09 10.90
CA PHE A 65 39.49 -1.95 12.06
C PHE A 65 40.83 -2.69 12.00
N SER A 66 41.61 -2.54 10.92
CA SER A 66 42.91 -3.19 10.76
C SER A 66 43.84 -2.88 11.93
N GLY A 67 44.50 -3.91 12.45
CA GLY A 67 45.35 -3.84 13.65
C GLY A 67 44.59 -3.85 14.98
N GLN A 68 43.27 -3.68 15.00
CA GLN A 68 42.51 -3.60 16.25
C GLN A 68 42.09 -4.99 16.75
N ARG A 69 42.11 -5.16 18.07
CA ARG A 69 41.50 -6.32 18.73
C ARG A 69 40.02 -6.02 19.03
N ILE A 70 39.12 -6.74 18.35
CA ILE A 70 37.67 -6.66 18.56
C ILE A 70 37.22 -7.94 19.23
N GLY A 71 37.21 -7.90 20.55
CA GLY A 71 36.93 -9.05 21.37
C GLY A 71 37.98 -10.16 21.25
N ASN A 72 37.54 -11.37 20.88
CA ASN A 72 38.45 -12.49 20.63
C ASN A 72 38.91 -12.55 19.16
N MET A 73 38.84 -11.44 18.44
CA MET A 73 39.33 -11.33 17.07
C MET A 73 40.40 -10.25 17.01
N LEU A 74 41.59 -10.58 16.54
CA LEU A 74 42.58 -9.61 16.07
C LEU A 74 42.32 -9.35 14.59
N VAL A 75 41.95 -8.12 14.24
CA VAL A 75 41.70 -7.74 12.85
C VAL A 75 43.04 -7.49 12.17
N LEU A 76 43.39 -8.31 11.18
CA LEU A 76 44.70 -8.25 10.53
C LEU A 76 44.72 -7.16 9.45
N LYS A 77 43.80 -7.23 8.49
CA LYS A 77 43.73 -6.28 7.37
C LYS A 77 42.35 -6.25 6.71
N GLN A 78 42.04 -5.15 6.03
CA GLN A 78 40.87 -5.05 5.17
C GLN A 78 41.08 -5.84 3.86
N GLU A 79 40.07 -6.59 3.42
CA GLU A 79 40.08 -7.40 2.20
C GLU A 79 38.78 -7.20 1.40
N GLY A 80 38.74 -6.09 0.65
CA GLY A 80 37.63 -5.78 -0.27
C GLY A 80 36.30 -5.53 0.44
N SER A 81 35.20 -5.69 -0.31
CA SER A 81 33.83 -5.53 0.19
C SER A 81 32.98 -6.76 -0.13
N ASP A 82 31.88 -6.95 0.59
CA ASP A 82 30.87 -7.97 0.26
C ASP A 82 29.86 -7.46 -0.77
N LYS A 83 28.94 -8.35 -1.21
CA LYS A 83 27.90 -8.06 -2.21
C LYS A 83 26.93 -6.93 -1.81
N HIS A 84 26.97 -6.47 -0.57
CA HIS A 84 26.15 -5.36 -0.06
C HIS A 84 26.97 -4.10 0.19
N GLY A 85 28.23 -4.07 -0.27
CA GLY A 85 29.14 -2.93 -0.12
C GLY A 85 29.76 -2.79 1.27
N PHE A 86 29.64 -3.78 2.15
CA PHE A 86 30.30 -3.74 3.46
C PHE A 86 31.75 -4.19 3.35
N ARG A 87 32.68 -3.39 3.90
CA ARG A 87 34.10 -3.75 4.00
C ARG A 87 34.26 -5.09 4.71
N ARG A 88 35.05 -5.98 4.11
CA ARG A 88 35.47 -7.27 4.68
C ARG A 88 36.86 -7.11 5.30
N TYR A 89 37.08 -7.83 6.38
CA TYR A 89 38.32 -7.84 7.13
C TYR A 89 38.76 -9.27 7.36
N ARG A 90 40.03 -9.54 7.09
CA ARG A 90 40.71 -10.75 7.53
C ARG A 90 41.03 -10.59 9.00
N CYS A 91 40.54 -11.52 9.81
CA CYS A 91 40.64 -11.48 11.26
C CYS A 91 41.17 -12.82 11.77
N ARG A 92 42.07 -12.78 12.73
CA ARG A 92 42.59 -13.94 13.46
C ARG A 92 41.82 -14.12 14.75
N CYS A 93 41.25 -15.29 14.97
CA CYS A 93 40.70 -15.64 16.28
C CYS A 93 41.85 -15.66 17.29
N VAL A 94 41.60 -15.22 18.51
CA VAL A 94 42.51 -15.29 19.66
C VAL A 94 41.73 -15.71 20.91
N THR A 95 40.76 -16.62 20.73
CA THR A 95 39.98 -17.18 21.86
C THR A 95 40.87 -18.16 22.63
N PRO A 96 40.95 -18.06 23.97
CA PRO A 96 41.65 -19.05 24.79
C PRO A 96 41.07 -20.45 24.58
N LEU A 97 41.90 -21.48 24.48
CA LEU A 97 41.43 -22.86 24.27
C LEU A 97 40.50 -23.34 25.39
N ARG A 98 40.76 -22.93 26.65
CA ARG A 98 39.92 -23.27 27.82
C ARG A 98 38.47 -22.78 27.71
N ASP A 99 38.21 -21.78 26.87
CA ASP A 99 36.87 -21.20 26.68
C ASP A 99 36.15 -21.83 25.47
N LEU A 100 36.79 -22.77 24.76
CA LEU A 100 36.17 -23.53 23.68
C LEU A 100 35.60 -24.83 24.26
N GLN A 101 34.28 -24.94 24.27
CA GLN A 101 33.53 -26.06 24.86
C GLN A 101 33.70 -27.43 24.14
N ASP A 102 34.69 -27.59 23.26
CA ASP A 102 35.00 -28.90 22.67
C ASP A 102 36.47 -29.00 22.24
N ASN A 103 37.19 -29.94 22.85
CA ASN A 103 38.64 -30.03 22.94
C ASN A 103 39.30 -30.66 21.69
N ARG A 104 38.92 -30.28 20.46
CA ARG A 104 39.55 -30.83 19.24
C ARG A 104 39.65 -29.81 18.10
N LEU A 105 40.55 -28.84 18.25
CA LEU A 105 41.13 -28.12 17.11
C LEU A 105 42.34 -28.92 16.59
N PRO A 106 42.56 -29.03 15.26
CA PRO A 106 43.81 -29.59 14.72
C PRO A 106 45.01 -28.84 15.32
N THR A 107 46.06 -29.57 15.73
CA THR A 107 47.26 -29.03 16.40
C THR A 107 47.90 -27.86 15.66
N GLU A 108 47.78 -27.85 14.32
CA GLU A 108 48.27 -26.80 13.41
C GLU A 108 47.56 -25.44 13.56
N LYS A 109 46.38 -25.38 14.19
CA LYS A 109 45.56 -24.16 14.34
C LYS A 109 45.59 -23.59 15.76
N ILE A 110 46.49 -24.10 16.59
CA ILE A 110 46.74 -23.68 17.96
C ILE A 110 48.02 -22.86 17.98
N SER A 111 47.97 -21.64 18.54
CA SER A 111 49.20 -20.90 18.79
C SER A 111 50.02 -21.63 19.86
N LYS A 112 51.36 -21.53 19.82
CA LYS A 112 52.25 -22.06 20.87
C LYS A 112 51.84 -21.64 22.30
N SER A 113 51.12 -20.51 22.41
CA SER A 113 50.58 -19.93 23.64
C SER A 113 49.17 -20.41 24.07
N GLY A 114 48.56 -21.38 23.40
CA GLY A 114 47.28 -21.98 23.83
C GLY A 114 46.02 -21.20 23.43
N TYR A 115 46.06 -20.48 22.31
CA TYR A 115 44.92 -19.76 21.74
C TYR A 115 44.53 -20.34 20.39
N CYS A 116 43.24 -20.25 20.03
CA CYS A 116 42.81 -20.47 18.65
C CYS A 116 43.56 -19.49 17.74
N ASN A 117 44.12 -19.95 16.61
CA ASN A 117 44.88 -19.12 15.66
C ASN A 117 44.23 -19.11 14.26
N THR A 118 42.92 -19.37 14.17
CA THR A 118 42.23 -19.49 12.89
C THR A 118 41.94 -18.13 12.27
N GLU A 119 42.34 -17.93 11.02
CA GLU A 119 42.01 -16.73 10.25
C GLU A 119 40.69 -16.89 9.48
N ILE A 120 39.87 -15.84 9.51
CA ILE A 120 38.54 -15.79 8.90
C ILE A 120 38.25 -14.44 8.30
N LEU A 121 37.39 -14.45 7.27
CA LEU A 121 36.93 -13.24 6.60
C LEU A 121 35.56 -12.81 7.15
N ILE A 122 35.47 -11.63 7.73
CA ILE A 122 34.26 -11.09 8.37
C ILE A 122 33.97 -9.69 7.85
N ASN A 123 32.70 -9.34 7.60
CA ASN A 123 32.32 -7.97 7.28
C ASN A 123 32.18 -7.08 8.53
N ALA A 124 32.22 -5.76 8.34
CA ALA A 124 32.14 -4.77 9.42
C ALA A 124 30.92 -4.94 10.35
N VAL A 125 29.80 -5.46 9.84
CA VAL A 125 28.58 -5.73 10.62
C VAL A 125 28.77 -6.95 11.53
N GLY A 126 29.41 -8.01 11.03
CA GLY A 126 29.72 -9.22 11.80
C GLY A 126 30.74 -8.99 12.92
N LEU A 127 31.73 -8.10 12.71
CA LEU A 127 32.66 -7.67 13.76
C LEU A 127 31.92 -7.00 14.94
N LYS A 128 30.96 -6.11 14.66
CA LYS A 128 30.14 -5.44 15.69
C LYS A 128 29.20 -6.38 16.44
N GLN A 129 28.70 -7.43 15.79
CA GLN A 129 27.90 -8.46 16.47
C GLN A 129 28.75 -9.29 17.44
N SER A 130 30.04 -9.48 17.14
CA SER A 130 30.97 -10.19 18.03
C SER A 130 31.25 -9.41 19.32
N LEU A 131 31.32 -8.08 19.23
CA LEU A 131 31.43 -7.19 20.40
C LEU A 131 30.23 -7.36 21.37
N LYS A 132 29.01 -7.49 20.84
CA LYS A 132 27.80 -7.70 21.66
C LYS A 132 27.71 -9.07 22.31
N ALA A 133 28.32 -10.10 21.71
CA ALA A 133 28.31 -11.47 22.24
C ALA A 133 29.23 -11.65 23.47
N GLN A 134 30.27 -10.81 23.61
CA GLN A 134 31.20 -10.86 24.74
C GLN A 134 30.56 -10.45 26.08
N ASN A 135 29.65 -9.48 26.07
CA ASN A 135 28.87 -9.14 27.28
C ASN A 135 27.96 -10.30 27.76
N GLN A 136 27.90 -11.41 27.04
CA GLN A 136 27.09 -12.59 27.37
C GLN A 136 27.91 -13.89 27.49
N ARG A 137 29.26 -13.84 27.55
CA ARG A 137 30.15 -15.04 27.55
C ARG A 137 29.81 -16.06 26.44
N LYS A 138 29.40 -15.60 25.25
CA LYS A 138 29.05 -16.48 24.11
C LYS A 138 30.17 -16.52 23.07
N VAL A 139 30.45 -17.72 22.55
CA VAL A 139 31.42 -17.95 21.46
C VAL A 139 31.07 -17.08 20.24
N PRO A 140 32.04 -16.38 19.61
CA PRO A 140 31.75 -15.49 18.47
C PRO A 140 31.15 -16.26 17.29
N LYS A 141 30.10 -15.69 16.67
CA LYS A 141 29.43 -16.28 15.48
C LYS A 141 30.35 -16.53 14.28
N SER A 142 31.51 -15.89 14.27
CA SER A 142 32.55 -16.03 13.27
C SER A 142 33.31 -17.37 13.41
N CYS A 143 33.45 -17.91 14.62
CA CYS A 143 33.95 -19.27 14.90
C CYS A 143 32.95 -20.35 14.42
N LEU A 144 31.64 -20.06 14.47
CA LEU A 144 30.58 -20.92 13.93
C LEU A 144 30.61 -21.05 12.39
N LYS A 145 31.37 -20.21 11.68
CA LYS A 145 31.55 -20.32 10.22
C LYS A 145 32.66 -21.33 9.85
N CYS A 146 33.72 -21.43 10.65
CA CYS A 146 34.74 -22.47 10.50
C CYS A 146 34.18 -23.87 10.78
N SER A 147 33.26 -23.99 11.74
CA SER A 147 32.58 -25.27 11.99
C SER A 147 31.73 -25.69 10.79
N ARG A 148 31.01 -24.78 10.13
CA ARG A 148 30.07 -25.14 9.05
C ARG A 148 30.67 -25.80 7.80
N ILE A 149 31.93 -25.53 7.45
CA ILE A 149 32.57 -26.09 6.24
C ILE A 149 33.20 -27.46 6.54
N LEU A 150 33.74 -27.68 7.75
CA LEU A 150 34.23 -29.00 8.19
C LEU A 150 33.10 -29.94 8.69
N TRP A 151 32.00 -29.39 9.22
CA TRP A 151 30.94 -30.18 9.87
C TRP A 151 30.06 -30.98 8.89
N GLY A 152 30.08 -30.71 7.58
CA GLY A 152 29.28 -31.49 6.63
C GLY A 152 29.72 -32.96 6.49
N LYS A 153 31.01 -33.25 6.72
CA LYS A 153 31.60 -34.59 6.70
C LYS A 153 31.77 -35.16 8.12
N ILE A 154 32.38 -34.40 9.04
CA ILE A 154 32.69 -34.87 10.40
C ILE A 154 31.44 -35.06 11.27
N TRP A 155 30.39 -34.24 11.13
CA TRP A 155 29.18 -34.37 11.96
C TRP A 155 28.44 -35.70 11.75
N ARG A 156 28.54 -36.30 10.56
CA ARG A 156 27.93 -37.62 10.29
C ARG A 156 28.68 -38.77 10.96
N GLU A 157 29.95 -38.59 11.27
CA GLU A 157 30.82 -39.62 11.84
C GLU A 157 30.97 -39.48 13.37
N SER A 158 30.80 -38.29 13.93
CA SER A 158 31.03 -38.01 15.37
C SER A 158 29.77 -37.85 16.24
N ASN A 159 28.57 -37.91 15.65
CA ASN A 159 27.31 -37.74 16.39
C ASN A 159 26.34 -38.86 15.99
N PRO A 160 26.49 -40.08 16.57
CA PRO A 160 25.58 -41.17 16.27
C PRO A 160 24.17 -40.72 16.62
N MET A 161 23.26 -40.81 15.64
CA MET A 161 21.86 -40.44 15.85
C MET A 161 21.32 -41.22 17.06
N GLU A 162 20.92 -40.49 18.10
CA GLU A 162 20.40 -41.03 19.35
C GLU A 162 19.36 -42.12 19.06
N ASP A 163 19.55 -43.31 19.65
CA ASP A 163 18.55 -44.36 19.57
C ASP A 163 17.39 -43.98 20.49
N LEU A 164 16.23 -43.76 19.88
CA LEU A 164 15.04 -43.36 20.60
C LEU A 164 14.25 -44.57 21.07
N THR A 165 14.68 -45.80 20.85
CA THR A 165 13.95 -47.03 21.22
C THR A 165 13.61 -47.04 22.72
N GLY A 166 12.34 -47.33 23.07
CA GLY A 166 11.83 -47.33 24.43
C GLY A 166 11.39 -45.96 24.97
N GLN A 167 11.72 -44.85 24.28
CA GLN A 167 11.34 -43.51 24.71
C GLN A 167 9.87 -43.17 24.37
N THR A 168 9.27 -42.32 25.20
CA THR A 168 7.87 -41.87 25.06
C THR A 168 7.78 -40.43 24.55
N PHE A 169 6.95 -40.22 23.52
CA PHE A 169 6.70 -38.93 22.87
C PHE A 169 5.20 -38.65 22.86
N GLY A 170 4.70 -38.02 23.93
CA GLY A 170 3.26 -37.87 24.12
C GLY A 170 2.64 -39.23 24.41
N ARG A 171 1.73 -39.69 23.53
CA ARG A 171 1.13 -41.03 23.63
C ARG A 171 1.88 -42.10 22.85
N LEU A 172 2.92 -41.75 22.12
CA LEU A 172 3.71 -42.72 21.35
C LEU A 172 4.86 -43.26 22.18
N THR A 173 5.05 -44.57 22.17
CA THR A 173 6.25 -45.24 22.68
C THR A 173 6.97 -45.88 21.50
N THR A 174 8.24 -45.56 21.30
CA THR A 174 9.07 -46.13 20.24
C THR A 174 9.45 -47.58 20.58
N VAL A 175 9.28 -48.48 19.62
CA VAL A 175 9.53 -49.92 19.78
C VAL A 175 10.78 -50.36 19.04
N LYS A 176 10.96 -49.89 17.80
CA LYS A 176 12.05 -50.35 16.93
C LYS A 176 12.46 -49.29 15.92
N ARG A 177 13.77 -49.06 15.81
CA ARG A 177 14.39 -48.26 14.75
C ARG A 177 14.44 -49.01 13.42
N MET A 178 14.13 -48.31 12.33
CA MET A 178 14.10 -48.84 10.96
C MET A 178 14.70 -47.83 9.98
N ILE A 179 15.22 -48.32 8.84
CA ILE A 179 15.66 -47.46 7.73
C ILE A 179 14.66 -47.63 6.59
N GLN A 180 13.95 -46.57 6.25
CA GLN A 180 13.09 -46.54 5.08
C GLN A 180 13.87 -46.00 3.88
N VAL A 181 13.81 -46.73 2.77
CA VAL A 181 14.37 -46.33 1.49
C VAL A 181 13.20 -45.94 0.59
N SER A 182 13.24 -44.74 0.00
CA SER A 182 12.16 -44.27 -0.89
C SER A 182 12.72 -43.67 -2.18
N GLY A 183 12.20 -44.12 -3.32
CA GLY A 183 12.17 -43.39 -4.60
C GLY A 183 13.39 -43.54 -5.51
N THR A 184 13.07 -43.61 -6.81
CA THR A 184 13.88 -43.91 -7.99
C THR A 184 15.04 -42.93 -8.23
N GLU A 185 16.11 -43.45 -8.83
CA GLU A 185 17.37 -42.79 -9.27
C GLU A 185 18.30 -42.20 -8.19
N ARG A 186 17.79 -41.74 -7.03
CA ARG A 186 18.65 -41.36 -5.89
C ARG A 186 18.11 -41.91 -4.56
N LEU A 187 18.75 -42.97 -4.07
CA LEU A 187 18.46 -43.61 -2.79
C LEU A 187 18.57 -42.61 -1.62
N THR A 188 17.44 -42.13 -1.10
CA THR A 188 17.41 -41.38 0.17
C THR A 188 17.06 -42.32 1.32
N LYS A 189 18.05 -42.63 2.17
CA LYS A 189 17.86 -43.41 3.40
C LYS A 189 17.33 -42.49 4.50
N ARG A 190 16.18 -42.82 5.10
CA ARG A 190 15.60 -42.06 6.22
C ARG A 190 15.35 -42.97 7.40
N THR A 191 15.66 -42.50 8.61
CA THR A 191 15.35 -43.26 9.84
C THR A 191 13.91 -43.03 10.29
N VAL A 192 13.22 -44.14 10.54
CA VAL A 192 11.83 -44.22 10.99
C VAL A 192 11.77 -45.13 12.21
N TYR A 193 10.91 -44.83 13.17
CA TYR A 193 10.64 -45.67 14.32
C TYR A 193 9.24 -46.26 14.22
N LYS A 194 9.13 -47.57 14.40
CA LYS A 194 7.86 -48.22 14.74
C LYS A 194 7.50 -47.82 16.16
N CYS A 195 6.28 -47.34 16.37
CA CYS A 195 5.79 -46.83 17.65
C CYS A 195 4.45 -47.50 18.00
N THR A 196 4.25 -47.85 19.27
CA THR A 196 2.92 -48.12 19.83
C THR A 196 2.32 -46.83 20.36
N CYS A 197 0.99 -46.76 20.42
CA CYS A 197 0.29 -45.62 20.99
C CYS A 197 -0.50 -46.06 22.23
N SER A 198 -0.47 -45.27 23.30
CA SER A 198 -1.17 -45.53 24.57
C SER A 198 -2.70 -45.36 24.50
N CYS A 199 -3.29 -45.44 23.31
CA CYS A 199 -4.74 -45.35 23.12
C CYS A 199 -5.29 -46.69 22.64
N ASP A 200 -6.56 -46.93 22.92
CA ASP A 200 -7.24 -48.22 22.71
C ASP A 200 -7.31 -48.68 21.24
N SER A 201 -6.91 -47.83 20.29
CA SER A 201 -6.96 -48.16 18.86
C SER A 201 -5.98 -49.27 18.43
N GLY A 202 -4.96 -49.60 19.22
CA GLY A 202 -3.98 -50.64 18.87
C GLY A 202 -3.14 -50.37 17.61
N ILE A 203 -3.26 -49.20 16.98
CA ILE A 203 -2.62 -48.88 15.70
C ILE A 203 -1.10 -48.71 15.88
N GLU A 204 -0.34 -49.52 15.16
CA GLU A 204 1.10 -49.34 14.97
C GLU A 204 1.37 -48.11 14.10
N SER A 205 2.23 -47.21 14.56
CA SER A 205 2.57 -45.97 13.85
C SER A 205 4.04 -45.94 13.45
N TYR A 206 4.32 -45.56 12.21
CA TYR A 206 5.68 -45.42 11.69
C TYR A 206 6.02 -43.92 11.61
N VAL A 207 6.91 -43.47 12.48
CA VAL A 207 7.20 -42.04 12.67
C VAL A 207 8.67 -41.75 12.39
N ARG A 208 8.95 -40.74 11.57
CA ARG A 208 10.32 -40.30 11.27
C ARG A 208 11.00 -39.78 12.54
N HIS A 209 12.29 -40.07 12.70
CA HIS A 209 13.11 -39.58 13.83
C HIS A 209 12.93 -38.07 14.07
N GLU A 210 13.05 -37.25 13.01
CA GLU A 210 12.91 -35.79 13.08
C GLU A 210 11.53 -35.31 13.59
N ALA A 211 10.48 -36.12 13.36
CA ALA A 211 9.12 -35.82 13.77
C ALA A 211 8.84 -36.20 15.23
N LEU A 212 9.62 -37.11 15.82
CA LEU A 212 9.53 -37.41 17.25
C LEU A 212 10.20 -36.30 18.08
N ILE A 213 11.38 -35.85 17.66
CA ILE A 213 12.18 -34.85 18.38
C ILE A 213 11.84 -33.39 18.04
N GLY A 214 11.03 -33.14 17.00
CA GLY A 214 10.52 -31.82 16.66
C GLY A 214 11.55 -30.80 16.13
N LYS A 215 12.68 -31.26 15.57
CA LYS A 215 13.77 -30.37 15.11
C LYS A 215 13.46 -29.58 13.82
N SER A 216 12.74 -30.18 12.87
CA SER A 216 12.52 -29.60 11.52
C SER A 216 11.08 -29.71 11.00
N VAL A 217 10.22 -30.41 11.73
CA VAL A 217 8.82 -30.65 11.36
C VAL A 217 7.95 -30.62 12.63
N LYS A 218 6.64 -30.43 12.45
CA LYS A 218 5.69 -30.45 13.57
C LYS A 218 5.79 -31.79 14.32
N PRO A 219 5.94 -31.78 15.65
CA PRO A 219 6.15 -33.00 16.40
C PRO A 219 4.91 -33.89 16.37
N VAL A 220 5.13 -35.18 16.15
CA VAL A 220 4.09 -36.22 16.17
C VAL A 220 4.07 -36.83 17.57
N ARG A 221 2.91 -36.74 18.24
CA ARG A 221 2.76 -37.11 19.66
C ARG A 221 1.70 -38.19 19.91
N SER A 222 1.13 -38.75 18.85
CA SER A 222 0.09 -39.81 18.90
C SER A 222 -0.05 -40.46 17.53
N CYS A 223 -0.73 -41.60 17.46
CA CYS A 223 -1.16 -42.25 16.20
C CYS A 223 -2.24 -41.47 15.43
N GLY A 224 -2.49 -40.21 15.79
CA GLY A 224 -3.60 -39.38 15.30
C GLY A 224 -4.82 -39.34 16.24
N CYS A 225 -4.84 -40.13 17.31
CA CYS A 225 -5.96 -40.14 18.28
C CYS A 225 -6.20 -38.76 18.91
N LEU A 226 -5.13 -38.01 19.23
CA LEU A 226 -5.26 -36.64 19.77
C LEU A 226 -5.97 -35.68 18.79
N GLN A 227 -5.80 -35.87 17.48
CA GLN A 227 -6.51 -35.07 16.48
C GLN A 227 -7.98 -35.47 16.39
N ARG A 228 -8.29 -36.78 16.46
CA ARG A 228 -9.67 -37.29 16.48
C ARG A 228 -10.44 -36.80 17.71
N GLU A 229 -9.83 -36.83 18.89
CA GLU A 229 -10.43 -36.31 20.13
C GLU A 229 -10.75 -34.81 20.04
N LYS A 230 -9.80 -34.01 19.53
CA LYS A 230 -10.01 -32.57 19.30
C LYS A 230 -11.13 -32.33 18.30
N ALA A 231 -11.21 -33.10 17.23
CA ALA A 231 -12.31 -33.01 16.27
C ALA A 231 -13.67 -33.32 16.92
N ARG A 232 -13.73 -34.33 17.81
CA ARG A 232 -14.96 -34.69 18.55
C ARG A 232 -15.39 -33.58 19.51
N LYS A 233 -14.46 -33.00 20.28
CA LYS A 233 -14.73 -31.83 21.16
C LYS A 233 -15.14 -30.59 20.37
N ASN A 234 -14.58 -30.36 19.20
CA ASN A 234 -14.98 -29.23 18.36
C ASN A 234 -16.37 -29.43 17.75
N LYS A 235 -16.81 -30.69 17.54
CA LYS A 235 -18.16 -31.00 17.06
C LYS A 235 -19.23 -30.65 18.12
N SER A 236 -18.94 -30.82 19.41
CA SER A 236 -19.85 -30.42 20.49
C SER A 236 -19.95 -28.90 20.69
N ASN A 237 -19.01 -28.12 20.15
CA ASN A 237 -19.02 -26.65 20.20
C ASN A 237 -19.72 -26.01 18.97
N LEU A 238 -20.39 -26.82 18.13
CA LEU A 238 -21.17 -26.31 17.01
C LEU A 238 -22.50 -25.75 17.54
N VAL A 239 -22.59 -24.43 17.76
CA VAL A 239 -23.80 -23.75 18.25
C VAL A 239 -25.04 -24.11 17.41
N HIS A 240 -24.90 -24.12 16.08
CA HIS A 240 -26.00 -24.46 15.17
C HIS A 240 -25.54 -25.21 13.90
N GLY A 241 -24.25 -25.56 13.78
CA GLY A 241 -23.70 -26.32 12.62
C GLY A 241 -23.69 -25.61 11.25
N LEU A 242 -24.36 -24.46 11.11
CA LEU A 242 -24.60 -23.77 9.84
C LEU A 242 -23.62 -22.61 9.53
N SER A 243 -22.46 -22.54 10.19
CA SER A 243 -21.49 -21.47 9.95
C SER A 243 -20.95 -21.42 8.51
N LYS A 244 -21.00 -22.55 7.80
CA LYS A 244 -20.65 -22.65 6.37
C LYS A 244 -21.84 -22.46 5.43
N HIS A 245 -23.06 -22.31 5.95
CA HIS A 245 -24.26 -22.16 5.14
C HIS A 245 -24.31 -20.77 4.49
N ARG A 246 -24.83 -20.65 3.26
CA ARG A 246 -24.84 -19.40 2.50
C ARG A 246 -25.60 -18.27 3.20
N LEU A 247 -26.70 -18.57 3.89
CA LEU A 247 -27.43 -17.59 4.71
C LEU A 247 -26.58 -16.97 5.83
N TYR A 248 -25.62 -17.70 6.39
CA TYR A 248 -24.69 -17.17 7.40
C TYR A 248 -23.82 -16.07 6.82
N SER A 249 -23.30 -16.29 5.61
CA SER A 249 -22.54 -15.29 4.85
C SER A 249 -23.41 -14.10 4.42
N ILE A 250 -24.65 -14.33 4.00
CA ILE A 250 -25.60 -13.25 3.62
C ILE A 250 -25.86 -12.32 4.81
N ARG A 251 -26.19 -12.87 5.98
CA ARG A 251 -26.41 -12.10 7.22
C ARG A 251 -25.15 -11.37 7.66
N GLY A 252 -24.00 -12.04 7.63
CA GLY A 252 -22.70 -11.40 7.91
C GLY A 252 -22.42 -10.24 6.94
N GLY A 253 -22.78 -10.42 5.67
CA GLY A 253 -22.77 -9.38 4.65
C GLY A 253 -23.64 -8.19 5.04
N MET A 254 -24.92 -8.40 5.38
CA MET A 254 -25.83 -7.35 5.86
C MET A 254 -25.23 -6.56 7.02
N ILE A 255 -24.77 -7.24 8.08
CA ILE A 255 -24.18 -6.63 9.28
C ILE A 255 -22.97 -5.77 8.89
N ASN A 256 -22.13 -6.27 8.00
CA ASN A 256 -20.94 -5.57 7.56
C ASN A 256 -21.26 -4.29 6.75
N ARG A 257 -22.37 -4.23 5.99
CA ARG A 257 -22.77 -3.00 5.26
C ARG A 257 -23.41 -1.98 6.18
N CYS A 258 -24.16 -2.43 7.18
CA CYS A 258 -24.90 -1.58 8.10
C CYS A 258 -24.05 -1.01 9.24
N TYR A 259 -23.11 -1.78 9.79
CA TYR A 259 -22.46 -1.41 11.06
C TYR A 259 -20.93 -1.26 10.99
N ASN A 260 -20.26 -1.74 9.93
CA ASN A 260 -18.82 -1.57 9.79
C ASN A 260 -18.48 -0.32 8.97
N LYS A 261 -18.02 0.74 9.65
CA LYS A 261 -17.61 2.01 9.03
C LYS A 261 -16.45 1.88 8.04
N ASN A 262 -15.66 0.81 8.09
CA ASN A 262 -14.58 0.54 7.13
C ASN A 262 -15.05 -0.20 5.87
N ASN A 263 -16.33 -0.60 5.81
CA ASN A 263 -16.88 -1.23 4.63
C ASN A 263 -17.05 -0.20 3.52
N TRP A 264 -16.57 -0.49 2.32
CA TRP A 264 -16.68 0.38 1.14
C TRP A 264 -18.14 0.75 0.78
N ALA A 265 -19.11 -0.05 1.20
CA ALA A 265 -20.52 0.20 0.99
C ALA A 265 -21.19 0.92 2.17
N PHE A 266 -20.50 1.17 3.28
CA PHE A 266 -21.11 1.74 4.50
C PHE A 266 -21.91 3.01 4.22
N ASP A 267 -21.36 3.96 3.46
CA ASP A 267 -22.03 5.23 3.13
C ASP A 267 -23.37 5.06 2.40
N ARG A 268 -23.59 3.93 1.71
CA ARG A 268 -24.84 3.60 1.00
C ARG A 268 -25.82 2.79 1.84
N TYR A 269 -25.43 2.39 3.04
CA TYR A 269 -26.18 1.53 3.95
C TYR A 269 -26.18 2.16 5.35
N GLY A 270 -25.24 1.79 6.22
CA GLY A 270 -25.14 2.34 7.57
C GLY A 270 -25.04 3.87 7.62
N GLY A 271 -24.31 4.48 6.69
CA GLY A 271 -24.21 5.94 6.57
C GLY A 271 -25.52 6.64 6.19
N ARG A 272 -26.53 5.88 5.72
CA ARG A 272 -27.89 6.37 5.44
C ARG A 272 -28.88 6.09 6.58
N GLY A 273 -28.44 5.46 7.67
CA GLY A 273 -29.32 5.01 8.75
C GLY A 273 -30.05 3.70 8.47
N ILE A 274 -29.58 2.89 7.52
CA ILE A 274 -30.21 1.58 7.25
C ILE A 274 -29.71 0.53 8.22
N GLU A 275 -30.62 0.00 9.03
CA GLU A 275 -30.33 -0.95 10.11
C GLU A 275 -30.85 -2.36 9.81
N ILE A 276 -30.57 -3.30 10.71
CA ILE A 276 -31.08 -4.67 10.71
C ILE A 276 -31.91 -4.82 11.99
N CYS A 277 -33.11 -5.40 11.90
CA CYS A 277 -33.96 -5.59 13.07
C CYS A 277 -33.26 -6.42 14.16
N ASP A 278 -33.55 -6.10 15.42
CA ASP A 278 -32.85 -6.66 16.59
C ASP A 278 -32.91 -8.17 16.63
N ALA A 279 -34.05 -8.77 16.27
CA ALA A 279 -34.22 -10.21 16.26
C ALA A 279 -33.23 -10.91 15.30
N TRP A 280 -33.01 -10.34 14.10
CA TRP A 280 -32.02 -10.86 13.16
C TRP A 280 -30.59 -10.53 13.59
N LEU A 281 -30.35 -9.42 14.29
CA LEU A 281 -29.03 -9.03 14.76
C LEU A 281 -28.57 -9.86 15.97
N ALA A 282 -29.49 -10.22 16.85
CA ALA A 282 -29.23 -11.03 18.05
C ALA A 282 -29.02 -12.51 17.71
N ASP A 283 -29.85 -13.07 16.83
CA ASP A 283 -29.84 -14.52 16.57
C ASP A 283 -29.82 -14.85 15.07
N PHE A 284 -28.89 -15.72 14.68
CA PHE A 284 -28.79 -16.23 13.33
C PHE A 284 -29.94 -17.18 12.98
N MET A 285 -30.42 -17.99 13.93
CA MET A 285 -31.47 -18.97 13.65
C MET A 285 -32.81 -18.29 13.34
N THR A 286 -33.08 -17.16 13.98
CA THR A 286 -34.25 -16.31 13.68
C THR A 286 -34.25 -15.83 12.22
N PHE A 287 -33.12 -15.30 11.74
CA PHE A 287 -32.96 -14.94 10.33
C PHE A 287 -33.07 -16.17 9.40
N PHE A 288 -32.42 -17.28 9.78
CA PHE A 288 -32.40 -18.51 8.98
C PHE A 288 -33.81 -19.08 8.79
N ASN A 289 -34.57 -19.23 9.88
CA ASN A 289 -35.93 -19.77 9.84
C ASN A 289 -36.87 -18.91 9.01
N TRP A 290 -36.79 -17.58 9.17
CA TRP A 290 -37.53 -16.66 8.30
C TRP A 290 -37.14 -16.85 6.83
N ALA A 291 -35.84 -16.94 6.53
CA ALA A 291 -35.39 -17.05 5.15
C ALA A 291 -35.85 -18.34 4.48
N ILE A 292 -35.80 -19.47 5.18
CA ILE A 292 -36.33 -20.75 4.68
C ILE A 292 -37.84 -20.66 4.47
N LYS A 293 -38.59 -20.07 5.42
CA LYS A 293 -40.04 -19.86 5.29
C LYS A 293 -40.41 -18.98 4.09
N GLN A 294 -39.58 -17.98 3.75
CA GLN A 294 -39.74 -17.11 2.59
C GLN A 294 -39.25 -17.72 1.27
N GLY A 295 -38.94 -19.03 1.25
CA GLY A 295 -38.55 -19.72 0.02
C GLY A 295 -37.13 -19.43 -0.44
N TRP A 296 -36.21 -19.10 0.49
CA TRP A 296 -34.81 -18.95 0.13
C TRP A 296 -34.26 -20.22 -0.56
N GLY A 297 -33.55 -20.01 -1.66
CA GLY A 297 -32.90 -21.08 -2.42
C GLY A 297 -31.56 -20.65 -3.03
N PRO A 298 -30.74 -21.62 -3.49
CA PRO A 298 -29.50 -21.33 -4.20
C PRO A 298 -29.74 -20.42 -5.41
N GLY A 299 -28.95 -19.35 -5.52
CA GLY A 299 -29.05 -18.38 -6.63
C GLY A 299 -29.82 -17.11 -6.27
N LEU A 300 -30.65 -17.14 -5.23
CA LEU A 300 -31.34 -15.96 -4.72
C LEU A 300 -30.40 -15.05 -3.92
N THR A 301 -30.77 -13.77 -3.90
CA THR A 301 -30.11 -12.68 -3.20
C THR A 301 -31.12 -11.94 -2.35
N ILE A 302 -30.71 -11.51 -1.15
CA ILE A 302 -31.58 -10.70 -0.30
C ILE A 302 -31.71 -9.30 -0.90
N ASP A 303 -32.96 -8.88 -1.10
CA ASP A 303 -33.35 -7.58 -1.60
C ASP A 303 -34.24 -6.89 -0.57
N ARG A 304 -34.23 -5.55 -0.52
CA ARG A 304 -35.16 -4.80 0.30
C ARG A 304 -36.31 -4.29 -0.56
N ILE A 305 -37.53 -4.41 -0.07
CA ILE A 305 -38.73 -3.97 -0.79
C ILE A 305 -38.67 -2.45 -0.99
N ASP A 306 -38.60 -1.71 0.13
CA ASP A 306 -38.15 -0.33 0.20
C ASP A 306 -36.63 -0.27 0.39
N ASN A 307 -35.95 0.38 -0.57
CA ASN A 307 -34.50 0.50 -0.58
C ASN A 307 -33.94 1.27 0.62
N ASP A 308 -34.75 2.14 1.21
CA ASP A 308 -34.37 3.06 2.29
C ASP A 308 -34.79 2.54 3.67
N GLY A 309 -35.66 1.53 3.71
CA GLY A 309 -36.06 0.83 4.92
C GLY A 309 -35.01 -0.17 5.46
N PRO A 310 -35.25 -0.73 6.66
CA PRO A 310 -34.33 -1.65 7.34
C PRO A 310 -34.31 -3.05 6.72
N TYR A 311 -33.33 -3.87 7.10
CA TYR A 311 -33.45 -5.32 6.96
C TYR A 311 -34.38 -5.85 8.04
N ALA A 312 -35.61 -6.13 7.66
CA ALA A 312 -36.63 -6.70 8.52
C ALA A 312 -37.51 -7.66 7.71
N PRO A 313 -38.22 -8.60 8.36
CA PRO A 313 -39.14 -9.52 7.71
C PRO A 313 -40.10 -8.86 6.71
N ASP A 314 -40.62 -7.69 7.06
CA ASP A 314 -41.65 -6.99 6.28
C ASP A 314 -41.07 -6.12 5.15
N ASN A 315 -39.76 -5.88 5.16
CA ASN A 315 -39.06 -5.07 4.17
C ASN A 315 -38.01 -5.85 3.38
N CYS A 316 -37.96 -7.18 3.50
CA CYS A 316 -36.99 -8.02 2.82
C CYS A 316 -37.67 -9.11 2.00
N GLN A 317 -37.06 -9.44 0.87
CA GLN A 317 -37.47 -10.51 -0.02
C GLN A 317 -36.25 -11.17 -0.66
N PHE A 318 -36.44 -12.34 -1.26
CA PHE A 318 -35.40 -13.02 -2.01
C PHE A 318 -35.68 -12.96 -3.50
N LEU A 319 -34.73 -12.40 -4.25
CA LEU A 319 -34.80 -12.27 -5.70
C LEU A 319 -33.55 -12.85 -6.36
N THR A 320 -33.70 -13.37 -7.56
CA THR A 320 -32.56 -13.58 -8.46
C THR A 320 -31.93 -12.24 -8.85
N ARG A 321 -30.69 -12.28 -9.32
CA ARG A 321 -30.00 -11.06 -9.80
C ARG A 321 -30.74 -10.43 -10.98
N SER A 322 -31.34 -11.24 -11.84
CA SER A 322 -32.12 -10.79 -13.00
C SER A 322 -33.42 -10.08 -12.57
N GLU A 323 -34.15 -10.63 -11.60
CA GLU A 323 -35.37 -10.01 -11.07
C GLU A 323 -35.07 -8.68 -10.37
N ASN A 324 -33.99 -8.59 -9.61
CA ASN A 324 -33.59 -7.33 -8.98
C ASN A 324 -33.24 -6.26 -10.03
N ALA A 325 -32.53 -6.63 -11.11
CA ALA A 325 -32.26 -5.71 -12.22
C ALA A 325 -33.55 -5.23 -12.91
N LEU A 326 -34.52 -6.13 -13.09
CA LEU A 326 -35.84 -5.79 -13.65
C LEU A 326 -36.67 -4.88 -12.71
N LYS A 327 -36.60 -5.10 -11.39
CA LYS A 327 -37.23 -4.22 -10.38
C LYS A 327 -36.70 -2.79 -10.49
N MET A 328 -35.39 -2.61 -10.65
CA MET A 328 -34.78 -1.29 -10.86
C MET A 328 -35.27 -0.62 -12.15
N HIS A 329 -35.47 -1.40 -13.23
CA HIS A 329 -36.04 -0.90 -14.48
C HIS A 329 -37.52 -0.49 -14.36
N ARG A 330 -38.33 -1.21 -13.56
CA ARG A 330 -39.74 -0.88 -13.32
C ARG A 330 -39.90 0.36 -12.43
N HIS A 331 -39.05 0.53 -11.41
CA HIS A 331 -39.05 1.71 -10.55
C HIS A 331 -38.70 2.99 -11.32
N TYR A 332 -37.89 2.88 -12.38
CA TYR A 332 -37.67 3.99 -13.32
C TYR A 332 -38.92 4.32 -14.16
N LYS A 333 -39.82 3.34 -14.36
CA LYS A 333 -41.07 3.50 -15.13
C LYS A 333 -42.25 4.01 -14.30
N SER A 334 -42.27 3.85 -12.97
CA SER A 334 -43.48 4.01 -12.12
C SER A 334 -43.62 5.34 -11.36
N GLY A 335 -42.91 6.39 -11.74
CA GLY A 335 -43.21 7.76 -11.27
C GLY A 335 -42.15 8.36 -10.35
N PHE A 336 -42.17 9.69 -10.33
CA PHE A 336 -41.20 10.56 -9.68
C PHE A 336 -41.96 11.51 -8.77
N THR A 337 -41.62 11.52 -7.47
CA THR A 337 -42.34 12.30 -6.46
C THR A 337 -41.64 13.63 -6.24
N ILE A 338 -42.33 14.74 -6.50
CA ILE A 338 -41.90 16.10 -6.15
C ILE A 338 -43.06 16.82 -5.45
N LYS A 339 -42.74 17.55 -4.37
CA LYS A 339 -43.71 18.37 -3.60
C LYS A 339 -45.04 17.65 -3.28
N LYS A 340 -44.97 16.39 -2.85
CA LYS A 340 -46.14 15.53 -2.51
C LYS A 340 -47.10 15.17 -3.66
N GLN A 341 -46.77 15.49 -4.91
CA GLN A 341 -47.52 15.05 -6.09
C GLN A 341 -46.80 13.90 -6.80
N GLN A 342 -47.53 12.84 -7.15
CA GLN A 342 -46.98 11.70 -7.87
C GLN A 342 -47.04 11.96 -9.38
N ILE A 343 -45.88 12.14 -10.02
CA ILE A 343 -45.79 12.51 -11.44
C ILE A 343 -45.30 11.33 -12.27
N ASN A 344 -46.05 10.97 -13.33
CA ASN A 344 -45.63 9.97 -14.31
C ASN A 344 -44.70 10.62 -15.37
N ILE A 345 -43.38 10.48 -15.19
CA ILE A 345 -42.35 11.08 -16.05
C ILE A 345 -42.47 10.64 -17.51
N ASN A 346 -42.89 9.41 -17.79
CA ASN A 346 -43.00 8.91 -19.16
C ASN A 346 -44.18 9.55 -19.90
N GLN A 347 -45.30 9.75 -19.21
CA GLN A 347 -46.44 10.48 -19.77
C GLN A 347 -46.09 11.97 -19.99
N LEU A 348 -45.42 12.60 -19.03
CA LEU A 348 -44.95 13.98 -19.15
C LEU A 348 -43.97 14.14 -20.31
N SER A 349 -42.97 13.25 -20.43
CA SER A 349 -41.98 13.23 -21.51
C SER A 349 -42.64 13.20 -22.89
N LYS A 350 -43.61 12.31 -23.10
CA LYS A 350 -44.35 12.21 -24.36
C LYS A 350 -45.13 13.48 -24.69
N LYS A 351 -45.87 14.02 -23.72
CA LYS A 351 -46.69 15.23 -23.93
C LYS A 351 -45.84 16.49 -24.14
N ALA A 352 -44.75 16.63 -23.40
CA ALA A 352 -43.85 17.78 -23.49
C ALA A 352 -42.85 17.68 -24.65
N ARG A 353 -42.71 16.51 -25.31
CA ARG A 353 -41.68 16.24 -26.33
C ARG A 353 -40.27 16.48 -25.81
N VAL A 354 -40.03 16.12 -24.56
CA VAL A 354 -38.75 16.24 -23.85
C VAL A 354 -38.37 14.84 -23.35
N SER A 355 -37.09 14.46 -23.37
CA SER A 355 -36.69 13.13 -22.90
C SER A 355 -37.01 12.93 -21.42
N ALA A 356 -37.39 11.71 -21.04
CA ALA A 356 -37.74 11.36 -19.65
C ALA A 356 -36.67 11.78 -18.63
N ASP A 357 -35.41 11.54 -18.97
CA ASP A 357 -34.25 11.91 -18.15
C ASP A 357 -34.16 13.43 -17.95
N LEU A 358 -34.46 14.20 -18.99
CA LEU A 358 -34.42 15.65 -18.94
C LEU A 358 -35.63 16.24 -18.20
N CYS A 359 -36.83 15.67 -18.35
CA CYS A 359 -37.99 16.01 -17.52
C CYS A 359 -37.66 15.84 -16.04
N LYS A 360 -37.08 14.69 -15.67
CA LYS A 360 -36.65 14.41 -14.29
C LYS A 360 -35.62 15.43 -13.81
N LYS A 361 -34.64 15.75 -14.64
CA LYS A 361 -33.57 16.70 -14.31
C LYS A 361 -34.10 18.13 -14.11
N LEU A 362 -35.02 18.59 -14.95
CA LEU A 362 -35.68 19.89 -14.80
C LEU A 362 -36.43 19.95 -13.47
N LEU A 363 -37.34 19.00 -13.23
CA LEU A 363 -38.15 19.02 -12.02
C LEU A 363 -37.28 18.92 -10.74
N LEU A 364 -36.20 18.11 -10.73
CA LEU A 364 -35.23 18.06 -9.62
C LEU A 364 -34.56 19.40 -9.31
N ASN A 365 -34.45 20.28 -10.31
CA ASN A 365 -33.85 21.60 -10.17
C ASN A 365 -34.89 22.70 -9.90
N GLY A 366 -36.09 22.31 -9.47
CA GLY A 366 -37.12 23.23 -8.98
C GLY A 366 -38.03 23.83 -10.06
N TYR A 367 -37.94 23.37 -11.30
CA TYR A 367 -38.87 23.75 -12.37
C TYR A 367 -40.23 23.07 -12.15
N GLU A 368 -41.31 23.78 -12.47
CA GLU A 368 -42.67 23.23 -12.39
C GLU A 368 -43.03 22.44 -13.67
N ILE A 369 -44.15 21.71 -13.63
CA ILE A 369 -44.59 20.89 -14.77
C ILE A 369 -44.81 21.76 -16.02
N GLU A 370 -45.37 22.95 -15.85
CA GLU A 370 -45.60 23.93 -16.90
C GLU A 370 -44.30 24.38 -17.57
N ASP A 371 -43.21 24.49 -16.80
CA ASP A 371 -41.89 24.84 -17.33
C ASP A 371 -41.31 23.74 -18.20
N VAL A 372 -41.59 22.47 -17.90
CA VAL A 372 -41.17 21.33 -18.73
C VAL A 372 -41.88 21.37 -20.10
N PHE A 373 -43.15 21.75 -20.13
CA PHE A 373 -43.88 21.95 -21.39
C PHE A 373 -43.32 23.11 -22.20
N LYS A 374 -43.07 24.26 -21.56
CA LYS A 374 -42.45 25.42 -22.20
C LYS A 374 -41.05 25.11 -22.73
N TYR A 375 -40.24 24.35 -21.97
CA TYR A 375 -38.92 23.90 -22.40
C TYR A 375 -38.96 23.09 -23.69
N GLY A 376 -39.97 22.22 -23.87
CA GLY A 376 -40.15 21.44 -25.08
C GLY A 376 -40.28 22.28 -26.35
N GLN A 377 -40.86 23.48 -26.21
CA GLN A 377 -41.13 24.43 -27.30
C GLN A 377 -39.96 25.36 -27.62
N LEU A 378 -38.91 25.39 -26.79
CA LEU A 378 -37.73 26.23 -26.99
C LEU A 378 -36.90 25.81 -28.22
N GLU A 379 -36.21 26.78 -28.81
CA GLU A 379 -35.19 26.53 -29.83
C GLU A 379 -33.92 25.91 -29.23
N LEU A 380 -33.10 25.27 -30.07
CA LEU A 380 -31.91 24.52 -29.63
C LEU A 380 -30.94 25.36 -28.77
N HIS A 381 -30.73 26.63 -29.14
CA HIS A 381 -29.82 27.52 -28.42
C HIS A 381 -30.32 27.87 -27.01
N GLN A 382 -31.64 28.02 -26.83
CA GLN A 382 -32.29 28.29 -25.54
C GLN A 382 -32.28 27.03 -24.64
N LYS A 383 -32.53 25.85 -25.24
CA LYS A 383 -32.39 24.54 -24.57
C LYS A 383 -30.98 24.34 -24.02
N ILE A 384 -29.96 24.71 -24.80
CA ILE A 384 -28.56 24.67 -24.38
C ILE A 384 -28.29 25.61 -23.20
N ALA A 385 -28.89 26.80 -23.17
CA ALA A 385 -28.72 27.77 -22.07
C ALA A 385 -29.26 27.22 -20.74
N VAL A 386 -30.49 26.72 -20.72
CA VAL A 386 -31.11 26.08 -19.54
C VAL A 386 -30.30 24.86 -19.07
N SER A 387 -29.89 23.98 -20.00
CA SER A 387 -29.12 22.78 -19.68
C SER A 387 -27.75 23.13 -19.04
N ARG A 388 -27.11 24.20 -19.51
CA ARG A 388 -25.85 24.71 -18.95
C ARG A 388 -26.05 25.32 -17.57
N SER A 389 -27.11 26.10 -17.38
CA SER A 389 -27.48 26.73 -16.12
C SER A 389 -27.74 25.70 -15.00
N ILE A 390 -28.49 24.63 -15.32
CA ILE A 390 -28.71 23.49 -14.43
C ILE A 390 -27.39 22.82 -14.06
N HIS A 391 -26.48 22.65 -15.01
CA HIS A 391 -25.18 22.02 -14.74
C HIS A 391 -24.27 22.89 -13.85
N SER A 392 -24.41 24.22 -13.91
CA SER A 392 -23.69 25.16 -13.03
C SER A 392 -24.35 25.37 -11.67
N GLY A 393 -25.44 24.66 -11.35
CA GLY A 393 -26.13 24.76 -10.06
C GLY A 393 -26.87 26.08 -9.84
N HIS A 394 -27.13 26.84 -10.89
CA HIS A 394 -27.85 28.11 -10.86
C HIS A 394 -28.97 28.05 -11.92
N PRO A 395 -30.09 27.36 -11.64
CA PRO A 395 -31.20 27.20 -12.57
C PRO A 395 -31.79 28.55 -12.97
N ILE A 396 -31.95 28.78 -14.27
CA ILE A 396 -32.64 29.96 -14.82
C ILE A 396 -34.06 29.58 -15.23
N THR A 397 -35.02 30.46 -15.00
CA THR A 397 -36.40 30.29 -15.47
C THR A 397 -36.45 30.14 -17.00
N ILE A 398 -37.49 29.48 -17.50
CA ILE A 398 -37.69 29.32 -18.95
C ILE A 398 -37.87 30.70 -19.64
N SER A 399 -38.45 31.67 -18.94
CA SER A 399 -38.53 33.07 -19.38
C SER A 399 -37.16 33.73 -19.55
N GLU A 400 -36.23 33.52 -18.61
CA GLU A 400 -34.86 34.04 -18.70
C GLU A 400 -34.07 33.42 -19.85
N ALA A 401 -34.29 32.13 -20.14
CA ALA A 401 -33.67 31.44 -21.27
C ALA A 401 -34.14 31.99 -22.63
N SER A 402 -35.40 32.42 -22.72
CA SER A 402 -35.96 33.05 -23.92
C SER A 402 -35.43 34.47 -24.13
N TYR A 403 -35.05 35.17 -23.06
CA TYR A 403 -34.54 36.55 -23.09
C TYR A 403 -33.03 36.65 -23.40
N ALA A 404 -32.33 35.53 -23.51
CA ALA A 404 -30.88 35.45 -23.74
C ALA A 404 -30.42 35.82 -25.18
N LYS A 405 -31.01 36.88 -25.78
CA LYS A 405 -30.38 37.64 -26.87
C LYS A 405 -29.51 38.74 -26.24
N ARG A 406 -28.20 38.51 -26.26
CA ARG A 406 -27.09 39.38 -25.80
C ARG A 406 -26.55 38.99 -24.41
N VAL A 407 -25.23 38.87 -24.35
CA VAL A 407 -24.37 38.63 -23.17
C VAL A 407 -24.37 37.18 -22.65
N ALA A 408 -23.51 36.33 -23.21
CA ALA A 408 -23.15 35.07 -22.58
C ALA A 408 -22.18 35.33 -21.39
N PRO A 409 -22.47 34.88 -20.17
CA PRO A 409 -21.50 34.93 -19.08
C PRO A 409 -20.54 33.72 -19.16
N ILE A 410 -19.27 34.03 -18.96
CA ILE A 410 -18.11 33.13 -18.91
C ILE A 410 -18.32 32.07 -17.80
N ARG A 411 -18.18 30.76 -18.12
CA ARG A 411 -18.22 29.69 -17.10
C ARG A 411 -17.05 29.84 -16.12
N PRO A 412 -17.18 29.49 -14.82
CA PRO A 412 -16.06 29.54 -13.89
C PRO A 412 -14.97 28.52 -14.28
N PRO A 413 -13.69 28.89 -14.15
CA PRO A 413 -12.55 28.11 -14.63
C PRO A 413 -12.35 26.79 -13.85
N GLN A 414 -12.07 25.71 -14.58
CA GLN A 414 -11.79 24.40 -14.02
C GLN A 414 -10.33 24.32 -13.49
N PRO A 415 -10.01 23.39 -12.55
CA PRO A 415 -8.68 23.31 -11.91
C PRO A 415 -7.49 23.14 -12.88
N SER A 416 -7.73 22.62 -14.09
CA SER A 416 -6.67 22.30 -15.06
C SER A 416 -6.12 23.52 -15.82
N GLU A 417 -6.96 24.52 -16.06
CA GLU A 417 -6.66 25.81 -16.69
C GLU A 417 -5.93 26.69 -15.68
N ILE A 418 -6.42 26.69 -14.43
CA ILE A 418 -5.76 27.34 -13.30
C ILE A 418 -4.37 26.73 -13.07
N GLY A 419 -4.24 25.40 -13.20
CA GLY A 419 -2.95 24.72 -13.15
C GLY A 419 -2.00 25.16 -14.26
N SER A 420 -2.52 25.32 -15.49
CA SER A 420 -1.74 25.77 -16.66
C SER A 420 -1.30 27.24 -16.53
N TYR A 421 -2.17 28.10 -16.00
CA TYR A 421 -1.87 29.49 -15.66
C TYR A 421 -0.76 29.62 -14.61
N ARG A 422 -0.87 28.86 -13.51
CA ARG A 422 0.16 28.84 -12.46
C ARG A 422 1.50 28.32 -12.97
N ALA A 423 1.46 27.25 -13.78
CA ALA A 423 2.66 26.71 -14.40
C ALA A 423 3.31 27.72 -15.37
N MET A 424 2.50 28.48 -16.12
CA MET A 424 2.97 29.57 -16.98
C MET A 424 3.69 30.66 -16.19
N LEU A 425 3.10 31.16 -15.10
CA LEU A 425 3.74 32.17 -14.26
C LEU A 425 5.01 31.64 -13.58
N SER A 426 4.99 30.41 -13.07
CA SER A 426 6.15 29.78 -12.41
C SER A 426 7.34 29.68 -13.36
N ARG A 427 7.18 29.11 -14.56
CA ARG A 427 8.30 28.98 -15.50
C ARG A 427 8.84 30.33 -16.01
N CYS A 428 8.02 31.38 -16.07
CA CYS A 428 8.46 32.70 -16.52
C CYS A 428 9.13 33.53 -15.41
N TYR A 429 8.73 33.37 -14.14
CA TYR A 429 9.09 34.34 -13.09
C TYR A 429 9.62 33.73 -11.78
N ASN A 430 9.65 32.40 -11.64
CA ASN A 430 10.22 31.73 -10.48
C ASN A 430 11.57 31.08 -10.83
N PRO A 431 12.72 31.65 -10.39
CA PRO A 431 14.04 31.09 -10.66
C PRO A 431 14.28 29.66 -10.13
N LYS A 432 13.44 29.18 -9.20
CA LYS A 432 13.50 27.82 -8.65
C LYS A 432 12.73 26.80 -9.50
N ASP A 433 11.94 27.26 -10.48
CA ASP A 433 11.23 26.35 -11.40
C ASP A 433 12.25 25.63 -12.31
N PRO A 434 12.21 24.29 -12.45
CA PRO A 434 13.14 23.56 -13.30
C PRO A 434 13.14 24.02 -14.77
N SER A 435 12.01 24.59 -15.22
CA SER A 435 11.87 25.11 -16.57
C SER A 435 12.36 26.55 -16.72
N TYR A 436 12.64 27.30 -15.64
CA TYR A 436 12.97 28.73 -15.69
C TYR A 436 14.08 29.08 -16.69
N ARG A 437 15.11 28.22 -16.78
CA ARG A 437 16.24 28.37 -17.72
C ARG A 437 15.82 28.46 -19.20
N TYR A 438 14.66 27.93 -19.55
CA TYR A 438 14.14 27.92 -20.92
C TYR A 438 13.15 29.07 -21.20
N TYR A 439 12.67 29.75 -20.16
CA TYR A 439 11.63 30.77 -20.25
C TYR A 439 12.09 32.08 -19.62
N GLY A 440 12.01 32.21 -18.29
CA GLY A 440 12.36 33.44 -17.58
C GLY A 440 13.82 33.89 -17.81
N ALA A 441 14.77 32.96 -17.79
CA ALA A 441 16.18 33.27 -18.10
C ALA A 441 16.39 33.72 -19.56
N LYS A 442 15.47 33.37 -20.47
CA LYS A 442 15.45 33.81 -21.87
C LYS A 442 14.55 35.02 -22.11
N LYS A 443 14.17 35.74 -21.05
CA LYS A 443 13.27 36.90 -21.08
C LYS A 443 11.90 36.62 -21.70
N ILE A 444 11.42 35.37 -21.64
CA ILE A 444 10.06 35.05 -22.06
C ILE A 444 9.11 35.44 -20.93
N THR A 445 8.29 36.45 -21.20
CA THR A 445 7.33 37.04 -20.28
C THR A 445 5.91 36.55 -20.57
N VAL A 446 4.99 37.04 -19.74
CA VAL A 446 3.54 36.90 -19.87
C VAL A 446 3.00 38.32 -19.99
N CYS A 447 2.08 38.56 -20.93
CA CYS A 447 1.52 39.89 -21.15
C CYS A 447 0.95 40.47 -19.84
N PRO A 448 0.98 41.81 -19.67
CA PRO A 448 0.60 42.45 -18.41
C PRO A 448 -0.81 42.09 -17.94
N GLU A 449 -1.75 41.96 -18.88
CA GLU A 449 -3.15 41.62 -18.61
C GLU A 449 -3.29 40.23 -17.99
N TRP A 450 -2.64 39.20 -18.55
CA TRP A 450 -2.65 37.86 -17.97
C TRP A 450 -1.86 37.77 -16.67
N ARG A 451 -0.77 38.54 -16.54
CA ARG A 451 0.08 38.54 -15.35
C ARG A 451 -0.65 39.11 -14.13
N SER A 452 -1.45 40.16 -14.34
CA SER A 452 -2.19 40.86 -13.29
C SER A 452 -3.56 40.26 -13.03
N ASP A 453 -4.21 39.71 -14.06
CA ASP A 453 -5.55 39.16 -13.94
C ASP A 453 -5.65 37.74 -14.54
N ARG A 454 -5.88 36.78 -13.65
CA ARG A 454 -6.15 35.39 -14.03
C ARG A 454 -7.46 35.26 -14.82
N ALA A 455 -8.46 36.08 -14.55
CA ALA A 455 -9.75 36.02 -15.27
C ALA A 455 -9.56 36.35 -16.75
N LYS A 456 -8.73 37.35 -17.09
CA LYS A 456 -8.36 37.68 -18.47
C LYS A 456 -7.71 36.51 -19.21
N PHE A 457 -6.77 35.83 -18.57
CA PHE A 457 -6.21 34.59 -19.14
C PHE A 457 -7.27 33.54 -19.48
N LEU A 458 -8.28 33.38 -18.63
CA LEU A 458 -9.33 32.37 -18.80
C LEU A 458 -10.37 32.79 -19.85
N GLU A 459 -10.66 34.08 -19.95
CA GLU A 459 -11.47 34.68 -21.00
C GLU A 459 -10.83 34.43 -22.37
N ASP A 460 -9.54 34.77 -22.50
CA ASP A 460 -8.82 34.68 -23.77
C ASP A 460 -8.52 33.25 -24.21
N MET A 461 -8.10 32.38 -23.28
CA MET A 461 -7.74 31.00 -23.60
C MET A 461 -8.94 30.06 -23.69
N GLY A 462 -10.08 30.47 -23.13
CA GLY A 462 -11.28 29.64 -23.07
C GLY A 462 -11.06 28.29 -22.39
N ILE A 463 -11.99 27.37 -22.65
CA ILE A 463 -12.01 26.04 -22.03
C ILE A 463 -10.93 25.16 -22.66
N LYS A 464 -10.07 24.55 -21.83
CA LYS A 464 -9.09 23.57 -22.30
C LYS A 464 -9.78 22.37 -22.95
N PRO A 465 -9.37 21.88 -24.13
CA PRO A 465 -10.07 20.77 -24.78
C PRO A 465 -9.96 19.44 -24.01
N GLU A 466 -10.96 18.56 -24.17
CA GLU A 466 -10.96 17.21 -23.61
C GLU A 466 -10.20 16.21 -24.52
N PRO A 467 -9.52 15.20 -23.96
CA PRO A 467 -9.28 14.99 -22.53
C PRO A 467 -8.28 16.02 -21.97
N LYS A 468 -8.59 16.66 -20.83
CA LYS A 468 -7.73 17.73 -20.23
C LYS A 468 -6.28 17.28 -20.00
N SER A 469 -6.09 16.00 -19.70
CA SER A 469 -4.77 15.40 -19.45
C SER A 469 -3.89 15.29 -20.70
N LYS A 470 -4.47 15.42 -21.89
CA LYS A 470 -3.76 15.34 -23.18
C LYS A 470 -3.57 16.67 -23.87
N HIS A 471 -4.08 17.77 -23.31
CA HIS A 471 -3.87 19.11 -23.85
C HIS A 471 -2.91 19.91 -22.98
N VAL A 472 -2.07 20.74 -23.58
CA VAL A 472 -1.11 21.61 -22.89
C VAL A 472 -1.12 23.01 -23.50
N LEU A 473 -0.76 24.01 -22.70
CA LEU A 473 -0.62 25.39 -23.15
C LEU A 473 0.70 25.54 -23.92
N ASP A 474 0.60 25.85 -25.21
CA ASP A 474 1.70 26.00 -26.14
C ASP A 474 1.79 27.43 -26.67
N ARG A 475 3.01 27.88 -26.97
CA ARG A 475 3.23 29.14 -27.69
C ARG A 475 3.38 28.86 -29.18
N ILE A 476 2.64 29.60 -30.01
CA ILE A 476 2.69 29.47 -31.47
C ILE A 476 4.09 29.82 -31.97
N ASP A 477 4.63 30.97 -31.54
CA ASP A 477 6.03 31.34 -31.65
C ASP A 477 6.75 31.12 -30.31
N PRO A 478 7.68 30.15 -30.22
CA PRO A 478 8.39 29.84 -28.99
C PRO A 478 9.23 30.98 -28.42
N LYS A 479 9.64 31.96 -29.24
CA LYS A 479 10.50 33.08 -28.83
C LYS A 479 9.71 34.26 -28.26
N LYS A 480 8.43 34.37 -28.62
CA LYS A 480 7.55 35.44 -28.15
C LYS A 480 6.98 35.13 -26.78
N GLU A 481 6.41 36.15 -26.15
CA GLU A 481 5.77 36.09 -24.84
C GLU A 481 4.49 35.24 -24.82
N TYR A 482 3.96 34.98 -23.63
CA TYR A 482 2.61 34.45 -23.47
C TYR A 482 1.59 35.58 -23.62
N SER A 483 0.79 35.51 -24.68
CA SER A 483 -0.33 36.42 -24.95
C SER A 483 -1.47 35.66 -25.66
N PRO A 484 -2.68 36.23 -25.73
CA PRO A 484 -3.81 35.62 -26.45
C PRO A 484 -3.48 35.30 -27.91
N SER A 485 -2.76 36.19 -28.58
CA SER A 485 -2.37 36.05 -29.98
C SER A 485 -1.25 35.04 -30.23
N ASN A 486 -0.49 34.67 -29.18
CA ASN A 486 0.65 33.75 -29.30
C ASN A 486 0.45 32.42 -28.57
N CYS A 487 -0.71 32.15 -27.97
CA CYS A 487 -0.94 30.95 -27.17
C CYS A 487 -2.12 30.14 -27.68
N ARG A 488 -2.03 28.83 -27.51
CA ARG A 488 -3.11 27.90 -27.86
C ARG A 488 -3.07 26.64 -27.00
N TRP A 489 -4.20 25.95 -26.92
CA TRP A 489 -4.23 24.57 -26.43
C TRP A 489 -3.80 23.62 -27.55
N ILE A 490 -2.81 22.78 -27.28
CA ILE A 490 -2.37 21.75 -28.22
C ILE A 490 -2.45 20.37 -27.60
N HIS A 491 -2.82 19.37 -28.39
CA HIS A 491 -2.74 17.98 -27.98
C HIS A 491 -1.27 17.54 -27.89
N ILE A 492 -0.89 16.80 -26.84
CA ILE A 492 0.52 16.44 -26.55
C ILE A 492 1.16 15.67 -27.73
N SER A 493 0.42 14.82 -28.43
CA SER A 493 0.96 14.07 -29.60
C SER A 493 1.27 14.98 -30.79
N GLU A 494 0.56 16.10 -30.94
CA GLU A 494 0.78 17.07 -32.00
C GLU A 494 1.97 17.98 -31.68
N ASN A 495 2.18 18.27 -30.38
CA ASN A 495 3.37 18.96 -29.89
C ASN A 495 4.67 18.17 -30.20
N SER A 496 4.66 16.86 -29.93
CA SER A 496 5.81 15.98 -30.22
C SER A 496 6.14 15.90 -31.72
N ARG A 497 5.12 15.84 -32.59
CA ARG A 497 5.32 15.81 -34.06
C ARG A 497 5.87 17.14 -34.59
N ARG A 498 5.52 18.28 -33.99
CA ARG A 498 6.10 19.59 -34.34
C ARG A 498 7.57 19.69 -33.98
N ILE A 499 7.97 19.24 -32.79
CA ILE A 499 9.37 19.23 -32.35
C ILE A 499 10.24 18.39 -33.32
N VAL A 500 9.74 17.21 -33.73
CA VAL A 500 10.44 16.32 -34.67
C VAL A 500 10.56 16.94 -36.07
N ARG A 501 9.49 17.57 -36.59
CA ARG A 501 9.52 18.25 -37.91
C ARG A 501 10.44 19.47 -37.92
N LYS A 502 10.51 20.21 -36.81
CA LYS A 502 11.38 21.39 -36.68
C LYS A 502 12.86 21.01 -36.66
N LYS A 503 13.22 19.94 -35.94
CA LYS A 503 14.57 19.35 -35.97
C LYS A 503 14.98 18.96 -37.40
N LYS A 504 14.13 18.23 -38.12
CA LYS A 504 14.39 17.86 -39.53
C LYS A 504 14.59 19.06 -40.46
N LYS A 505 13.84 20.16 -40.26
CA LYS A 505 13.99 21.39 -41.05
C LYS A 505 15.27 22.17 -40.72
N GLU A 506 15.64 22.23 -39.44
CA GLU A 506 16.90 22.87 -38.99
C GLU A 506 18.12 22.06 -39.46
N ASP A 507 18.04 20.73 -39.44
CA ASP A 507 19.06 19.82 -39.97
C ASP A 507 19.21 19.99 -41.50
N GLN A 508 18.11 20.09 -42.26
CA GLN A 508 18.15 20.36 -43.70
C GLN A 508 18.66 21.77 -44.06
N SER A 509 18.33 22.80 -43.28
CA SER A 509 18.88 24.15 -43.52
C SER A 509 20.37 24.24 -43.20
N ASN A 510 20.87 23.47 -42.23
CA ASN A 510 22.29 23.42 -41.91
C ASN A 510 23.09 22.66 -42.99
N ILE A 511 22.52 21.63 -43.61
CA ILE A 511 23.11 20.93 -44.76
C ILE A 511 23.22 21.88 -45.98
N ASN A 512 22.15 22.63 -46.29
CA ASN A 512 22.19 23.60 -47.40
C ASN A 512 23.15 24.78 -47.16
N LEU A 513 23.40 25.19 -45.90
CA LEU A 513 24.37 26.23 -45.56
C LEU A 513 25.83 25.75 -45.63
N SER A 514 26.10 24.45 -45.43
CA SER A 514 27.42 23.86 -45.64
C SER A 514 27.75 23.67 -47.12
N GLU A 515 26.76 23.43 -47.98
CA GLU A 515 26.95 23.27 -49.44
C GLU A 515 27.14 24.62 -50.17
N ILE A 516 26.62 25.73 -49.63
CA ILE A 516 26.84 27.08 -50.22
C ILE A 516 28.22 27.67 -49.85
N LYS A 517 28.92 27.10 -48.87
CA LYS A 517 30.27 27.55 -48.46
C LYS A 517 31.42 26.82 -49.14
N SER A 518 31.15 25.88 -50.06
CA SER A 518 32.19 25.16 -50.81
C SER A 518 32.41 25.66 -52.24
N ASP A 519 31.65 26.66 -52.71
CA ASP A 519 31.80 27.24 -54.07
C ASP A 519 32.05 28.76 -54.04
N LYS A 520 32.96 29.23 -53.18
CA LYS A 520 33.66 30.52 -53.34
C LYS A 520 35.08 30.47 -52.78
#